data_AF-A0A963D0A2-F1
#
_entry.id   AF-A0A963D0A2-F1
#
_cell.length_a   1.000
_cell.length_b   1.000
_cell.length_c   1.000
_cell.angle_alpha   90.00
_cell.angle_beta   90.00
_cell.angle_gamma   90.00
#
_symmetry.space_group_name_H-M   'P 1'
#
loop_
_entity.id
_entity.type
_entity.pdbx_description
1 polymer ?
#
loop_
_entity_poly.entity_id
_entity_poly.type
_entity_poly.pdbx_seq_one_letter_code
_entity_poly.pdbx_strand_id
1 'polypeptide(L)'
;SATLRRFEAEGRQAEDAPLMHWAIWDCMFRIQLAFEGVIANFPNRVFAFVIRRLVVFPLGRPYVVPSDALGHQVARLLIAPSETRDRLTSDVFLTKDVDDPVGALEAALYATIEAEPIEARVKQALRDGRLTAKLHIGDGIDGVYADAAEAGVITLQELALMRKKGELRDRVIGVDDFPYDFGLREALAELADGDRQQRRQAA
;
A
#
# COMPACT_ATOMS: atom_id res chain seq x y z
N SER A 1 -22.28 5.04 12.44
CA SER A 1 -22.60 4.44 13.76
C SER A 1 -21.66 3.28 14.09
N ALA A 2 -21.35 2.38 13.14
CA ALA A 2 -20.48 1.22 13.36
C ALA A 2 -19.10 1.57 13.93
N THR A 3 -18.41 2.59 13.39
CA THR A 3 -17.07 3.02 13.87
C THR A 3 -17.05 3.37 15.36
N LEU A 4 -17.97 4.22 15.82
CA LEU A 4 -18.06 4.58 17.25
C LEU A 4 -18.43 3.39 18.13
N ARG A 5 -19.34 2.52 17.65
CA ARG A 5 -19.75 1.33 18.39
C ARG A 5 -18.60 0.33 18.55
N ARG A 6 -17.82 0.11 17.49
CA ARG A 6 -16.62 -0.74 17.54
C ARG A 6 -15.59 -0.17 18.51
N PHE A 7 -15.25 1.11 18.38
CA PHE A 7 -14.29 1.78 19.27
C PHE A 7 -14.71 1.70 20.74
N GLU A 8 -16.01 1.88 21.02
CA GLU A 8 -16.56 1.70 22.37
C GLU A 8 -16.43 0.25 22.86
N ALA A 9 -16.81 -0.73 22.04
CA ALA A 9 -16.82 -2.15 22.39
C ALA A 9 -15.41 -2.72 22.61
N GLU A 10 -14.42 -2.18 21.92
CA GLU A 10 -13.00 -2.54 22.06
C GLU A 10 -12.32 -1.82 23.24
N GLY A 11 -13.05 -0.98 24.00
CA GLY A 11 -12.55 -0.34 25.22
C GLY A 11 -11.95 1.05 25.02
N ARG A 12 -12.23 1.73 23.90
CA ARG A 12 -11.72 3.08 23.58
C ARG A 12 -10.20 3.18 23.61
N GLN A 13 -9.53 2.23 22.96
CA GLN A 13 -8.07 2.15 22.93
C GLN A 13 -7.48 3.43 22.31
N ALA A 14 -6.57 4.09 23.01
CA ALA A 14 -6.09 5.41 22.62
C ALA A 14 -5.31 5.36 21.29
N GLU A 15 -4.65 4.25 21.03
CA GLU A 15 -3.85 3.95 19.85
C GLU A 15 -4.73 3.91 18.57
N ASP A 16 -6.00 3.53 18.71
CA ASP A 16 -6.96 3.41 17.60
C ASP A 16 -7.75 4.71 17.36
N ALA A 17 -7.62 5.69 18.26
CA ALA A 17 -8.33 6.96 18.16
C ALA A 17 -8.08 7.69 16.82
N PRO A 18 -6.87 7.72 16.23
CA PRO A 18 -6.65 8.34 14.92
C PRO A 18 -7.50 7.72 13.81
N LEU A 19 -7.64 6.38 13.78
CA LEU A 19 -8.48 5.67 12.81
C LEU A 19 -9.96 6.06 12.97
N MET A 20 -10.45 6.04 14.23
CA MET A 20 -11.83 6.42 14.54
C MET A 20 -12.10 7.88 14.14
N HIS A 21 -11.24 8.82 14.55
CA HIS A 21 -11.41 10.24 14.24
C HIS A 21 -11.43 10.48 12.73
N TRP A 22 -10.49 9.86 11.99
CA TRP A 22 -10.41 10.01 10.55
C TRP A 22 -11.69 9.52 9.87
N ALA A 23 -12.16 8.31 10.23
CA ALA A 23 -13.37 7.74 9.67
C ALA A 23 -14.62 8.57 9.98
N ILE A 24 -14.73 9.15 11.19
CA ILE A 24 -15.87 10.01 11.54
C ILE A 24 -15.86 11.30 10.74
N TRP A 25 -14.72 11.96 10.58
CA TRP A 25 -14.61 13.17 9.75
C TRP A 25 -14.98 12.90 8.29
N ASP A 26 -14.42 11.84 7.69
CA ASP A 26 -14.76 11.44 6.32
C ASP A 26 -16.26 11.12 6.18
N CYS A 27 -16.83 10.35 7.11
CA CYS A 27 -18.26 10.03 7.07
C CYS A 27 -19.15 11.29 7.18
N MET A 28 -18.84 12.20 8.12
CA MET A 28 -19.65 13.42 8.30
C MET A 28 -19.54 14.35 7.09
N PHE A 29 -18.35 14.45 6.50
CA PHE A 29 -18.15 15.20 5.27
C PHE A 29 -18.92 14.60 4.09
N ARG A 30 -18.89 13.27 3.91
CA ARG A 30 -19.66 12.58 2.86
C ARG A 30 -21.17 12.74 3.05
N ILE A 31 -21.67 12.63 4.28
CA ILE A 31 -23.08 12.87 4.60
C ILE A 31 -23.48 14.30 4.22
N GLN A 32 -22.64 15.29 4.57
CA GLN A 32 -22.86 16.68 4.19
C GLN A 32 -22.97 16.83 2.67
N LEU A 33 -22.02 16.27 1.92
CA LEU A 33 -22.04 16.33 0.44
C LEU A 33 -23.28 15.62 -0.15
N ALA A 34 -23.68 14.48 0.41
CA ALA A 34 -24.86 13.75 -0.03
C ALA A 34 -26.14 14.58 0.14
N PHE A 35 -26.32 15.22 1.30
CA PHE A 35 -27.44 16.14 1.52
C PHE A 35 -27.43 17.29 0.50
N GLU A 36 -26.26 17.86 0.21
CA GLU A 36 -26.17 18.92 -0.78
C GLU A 36 -26.53 18.45 -2.18
N GLY A 37 -26.05 17.26 -2.58
CA GLY A 37 -26.39 16.67 -3.88
C GLY A 37 -27.89 16.45 -4.01
N VAL A 38 -28.53 15.90 -2.97
CA VAL A 38 -29.99 15.70 -2.93
C VAL A 38 -30.73 17.04 -3.03
N ILE A 39 -30.33 18.04 -2.23
CA ILE A 39 -30.97 19.36 -2.24
C ILE A 39 -30.79 20.07 -3.59
N ALA A 40 -29.61 19.95 -4.21
CA ALA A 40 -29.32 20.55 -5.50
C ALA A 40 -30.18 19.95 -6.65
N ASN A 41 -30.66 18.72 -6.48
CA ASN A 41 -31.50 18.04 -7.46
C ASN A 41 -33.00 18.37 -7.39
N PHE A 42 -33.44 19.17 -6.41
CA PHE A 42 -34.86 19.54 -6.33
C PHE A 42 -35.28 20.44 -7.51
N PRO A 43 -36.42 20.15 -8.16
CA PRO A 43 -36.89 20.94 -9.29
C PRO A 43 -37.29 22.37 -8.88
N ASN A 44 -37.77 22.56 -7.65
CA ASN A 44 -38.10 23.87 -7.12
C ASN A 44 -36.89 24.47 -6.40
N ARG A 45 -36.22 25.44 -7.05
CA ARG A 45 -35.02 26.10 -6.53
C ARG A 45 -35.26 26.91 -5.25
N VAL A 46 -36.47 27.47 -5.08
CA VAL A 46 -36.83 28.22 -3.87
C VAL A 46 -36.95 27.28 -2.67
N PHE A 47 -37.61 26.14 -2.87
CA PHE A 47 -37.73 25.11 -1.85
C PHE A 47 -36.35 24.52 -1.48
N ALA A 48 -35.50 24.26 -2.48
CA ALA A 48 -34.13 23.83 -2.26
C ALA A 48 -33.34 24.84 -1.41
N PHE A 49 -33.46 26.13 -1.70
CA PHE A 49 -32.81 27.19 -0.94
C PHE A 49 -33.28 27.24 0.52
N VAL A 50 -34.60 27.15 0.76
CA VAL A 50 -35.19 27.15 2.10
C VAL A 50 -34.71 25.96 2.92
N ILE A 51 -34.80 24.74 2.39
CA ILE A 51 -34.31 23.53 3.07
C ILE A 51 -32.81 23.66 3.36
N ARG A 52 -32.01 24.06 2.38
CA ARG A 52 -30.57 24.20 2.53
C ARG A 52 -30.22 25.18 3.64
N ARG A 53 -30.77 26.39 3.59
CA ARG A 53 -30.28 27.53 4.38
C ARG A 53 -30.98 27.69 5.72
N LEU A 54 -32.17 27.10 5.91
CA LEU A 54 -32.93 27.22 7.17
C LEU A 54 -33.00 25.92 7.96
N VAL A 55 -33.01 24.75 7.30
CA VAL A 55 -33.23 23.46 7.97
C VAL A 55 -31.93 22.68 8.12
N VAL A 56 -31.25 22.38 7.02
CA VAL A 56 -30.13 21.43 7.02
C VAL A 56 -28.80 22.10 7.35
N PHE A 57 -28.53 23.27 6.77
CA PHE A 57 -27.27 24.01 6.95
C PHE A 57 -27.49 25.47 7.34
N PRO A 58 -28.14 25.75 8.49
CA PRO A 58 -28.47 27.10 8.94
C PRO A 58 -27.25 27.96 9.28
N LEU A 59 -26.13 27.35 9.62
CA LEU A 59 -24.86 28.03 9.88
C LEU A 59 -23.82 27.76 8.77
N GLY A 60 -24.25 27.21 7.63
CA GLY A 60 -23.36 26.76 6.56
C GLY A 60 -22.86 25.34 6.77
N ARG A 61 -21.70 25.04 6.20
CA ARG A 61 -21.07 23.70 6.16
C ARG A 61 -20.08 23.54 7.32
N PRO A 62 -20.43 22.83 8.41
CA PRO A 62 -19.51 22.66 9.53
C PRO A 62 -18.43 21.61 9.26
N TYR A 63 -18.67 20.66 8.35
CA TYR A 63 -17.76 19.54 8.14
C TYR A 63 -16.80 19.78 6.98
N VAL A 64 -15.54 19.44 7.22
CA VAL A 64 -14.42 19.51 6.27
C VAL A 64 -13.83 18.11 6.08
N VAL A 65 -13.03 17.94 5.04
CA VAL A 65 -12.25 16.71 4.86
C VAL A 65 -11.32 16.47 6.06
N PRO A 66 -10.99 15.21 6.38
CA PRO A 66 -9.97 14.93 7.39
C PRO A 66 -8.66 15.66 7.09
N SER A 67 -7.99 16.15 8.12
CA SER A 67 -6.73 16.88 7.95
C SER A 67 -5.58 15.95 7.54
N ASP A 68 -4.63 16.48 6.77
CA ASP A 68 -3.43 15.73 6.37
C ASP A 68 -2.62 15.24 7.58
N ALA A 69 -2.56 16.03 8.65
CA ALA A 69 -1.90 15.63 9.89
C ALA A 69 -2.54 14.37 10.50
N LEU A 70 -3.87 14.29 10.51
CA LEU A 70 -4.60 13.10 10.97
C LEU A 70 -4.42 11.94 9.99
N GLY A 71 -4.44 12.21 8.68
CA GLY A 71 -4.14 11.21 7.64
C GLY A 71 -2.75 10.61 7.79
N HIS A 72 -1.74 11.42 8.12
CA HIS A 72 -0.38 10.96 8.37
C HIS A 72 -0.28 10.06 9.61
N GLN A 73 -0.99 10.38 10.69
CA GLN A 73 -1.07 9.52 11.87
C GLN A 73 -1.67 8.15 11.53
N VAL A 74 -2.78 8.15 10.79
CA VAL A 74 -3.42 6.91 10.32
C VAL A 74 -2.47 6.11 9.42
N ALA A 75 -1.85 6.74 8.43
CA ALA A 75 -0.92 6.06 7.53
C ALA A 75 0.23 5.41 8.30
N ARG A 76 0.82 6.11 9.28
CA ARG A 76 1.90 5.58 10.12
C ARG A 76 1.49 4.34 10.90
N LEU A 77 0.26 4.26 11.40
CA LEU A 77 -0.25 3.07 12.09
C LEU A 77 -0.37 1.87 11.15
N LEU A 78 -0.68 2.10 9.87
CA LEU A 78 -0.89 1.04 8.89
C LEU A 78 0.42 0.52 8.26
N ILE A 79 1.40 1.39 8.07
CA ILE A 79 2.68 1.07 7.39
C ILE A 79 3.80 0.71 8.37
N ALA A 80 3.51 0.56 9.65
CA ALA A 80 4.46 0.12 10.67
C ALA A 80 3.84 -0.98 11.54
N PRO A 81 4.64 -1.93 12.05
CA PRO A 81 4.22 -2.86 13.09
C PRO A 81 3.67 -2.09 14.29
N SER A 82 2.41 -2.35 14.63
CA SER A 82 1.73 -1.71 15.75
C SER A 82 0.57 -2.59 16.22
N GLU A 83 0.21 -2.49 17.50
CA GLU A 83 -0.93 -3.26 18.02
C GLU A 83 -2.24 -2.90 17.32
N THR A 84 -2.38 -1.65 16.88
CA THR A 84 -3.51 -1.19 16.04
C THR A 84 -3.59 -1.98 14.75
N ARG A 85 -2.46 -2.18 14.08
CA ARG A 85 -2.39 -2.98 12.84
C ARG A 85 -2.74 -4.43 13.14
N ASP A 86 -2.17 -5.01 14.18
CA ASP A 86 -2.43 -6.40 14.59
C ASP A 86 -3.92 -6.65 14.90
N ARG A 87 -4.59 -5.69 15.56
CA ARG A 87 -6.04 -5.74 15.77
C ARG A 87 -6.81 -5.61 14.47
N LEU A 88 -6.39 -4.72 13.58
CA LEU A 88 -7.06 -4.49 12.30
C LEU A 88 -6.95 -5.72 11.37
N THR A 89 -5.85 -6.47 11.46
CA THR A 89 -5.60 -7.68 10.67
C THR A 89 -5.89 -8.98 11.42
N SER A 90 -6.50 -8.92 12.61
CA SER A 90 -6.73 -10.10 13.46
C SER A 90 -7.58 -11.20 12.80
N ASP A 91 -8.51 -10.82 11.94
CA ASP A 91 -9.35 -11.74 11.16
C ASP A 91 -8.77 -12.07 9.77
N VAL A 92 -7.56 -11.59 9.46
CA VAL A 92 -6.88 -11.81 8.18
C VAL A 92 -5.87 -12.95 8.34
N PHE A 93 -5.87 -13.88 7.39
CA PHE A 93 -4.84 -14.91 7.34
C PHE A 93 -3.50 -14.29 6.98
N LEU A 94 -2.56 -14.31 7.92
CA LEU A 94 -1.19 -13.86 7.74
C LEU A 94 -0.25 -15.06 7.76
N THR A 95 0.31 -15.39 6.60
CA THR A 95 1.32 -16.45 6.48
C THR A 95 2.74 -15.89 6.61
N LYS A 96 3.67 -16.74 7.04
CA LYS A 96 5.11 -16.45 7.03
C LYS A 96 5.79 -16.98 5.77
N ASP A 97 5.02 -17.62 4.90
CA ASP A 97 5.50 -18.10 3.62
C ASP A 97 5.75 -16.93 2.68
N VAL A 98 7.02 -16.74 2.28
CA VAL A 98 7.40 -15.68 1.34
C VAL A 98 6.97 -16.00 -0.09
N ASP A 99 6.52 -17.23 -0.36
CA ASP A 99 5.96 -17.58 -1.65
C ASP A 99 4.51 -17.09 -1.83
N ASP A 100 3.81 -16.88 -0.73
CA ASP A 100 2.49 -16.25 -0.72
C ASP A 100 2.61 -14.71 -0.80
N PRO A 101 1.77 -14.02 -1.59
CA PRO A 101 1.84 -12.56 -1.73
C PRO A 101 1.70 -11.78 -0.42
N VAL A 102 0.86 -12.24 0.52
CA VAL A 102 0.66 -11.58 1.81
C VAL A 102 1.88 -11.81 2.70
N GLY A 103 2.43 -13.02 2.70
CA GLY A 103 3.65 -13.31 3.46
C GLY A 103 4.88 -12.59 2.90
N ALA A 104 5.00 -12.45 1.58
CA ALA A 104 6.02 -11.64 0.93
C ALA A 104 5.91 -10.16 1.33
N LEU A 105 4.69 -9.61 1.37
CA LEU A 105 4.43 -8.24 1.80
C LEU A 105 4.82 -7.99 3.26
N GLU A 106 4.47 -8.89 4.18
CA GLU A 106 4.89 -8.81 5.58
C GLU A 106 6.42 -8.88 5.71
N ALA A 107 7.06 -9.83 5.03
CA ALA A 107 8.51 -9.96 5.05
C ALA A 107 9.21 -8.71 4.50
N ALA A 108 8.69 -8.13 3.41
CA ALA A 108 9.18 -6.88 2.84
C ALA A 108 9.04 -5.69 3.80
N LEU A 109 7.92 -5.61 4.53
CA LEU A 109 7.69 -4.57 5.54
C LEU A 109 8.77 -4.62 6.64
N TYR A 110 9.00 -5.78 7.24
CA TYR A 110 10.02 -5.93 8.28
C TYR A 110 11.43 -5.67 7.76
N ALA A 111 11.79 -6.22 6.60
CA ALA A 111 13.10 -5.99 5.99
C ALA A 111 13.32 -4.51 5.62
N THR A 112 12.26 -3.80 5.23
CA THR A 112 12.33 -2.37 4.93
C THR A 112 12.65 -1.56 6.18
N ILE A 113 11.96 -1.84 7.30
CA ILE A 113 12.17 -1.15 8.57
C ILE A 113 13.57 -1.43 9.12
N GLU A 114 14.02 -2.69 9.07
CA GLU A 114 15.36 -3.06 9.52
C GLU A 114 16.47 -2.37 8.71
N ALA A 115 16.21 -2.11 7.42
CA ALA A 115 17.14 -1.45 6.52
C ALA A 115 17.18 0.09 6.63
N GLU A 116 16.16 0.74 7.21
CA GLU A 116 16.10 2.21 7.34
C GLU A 116 17.38 2.86 7.91
N PRO A 117 17.97 2.39 9.02
CA PRO A 117 19.21 2.98 9.54
C PRO A 117 20.41 2.78 8.61
N ILE A 118 20.42 1.70 7.82
CA ILE A 118 21.49 1.41 6.85
C ILE A 118 21.36 2.38 5.67
N GLU A 119 20.16 2.53 5.12
CA GLU A 119 19.88 3.49 4.04
C GLU A 119 20.20 4.93 4.43
N ALA A 120 19.88 5.31 5.67
CA ALA A 120 20.22 6.62 6.20
C ALA A 120 21.74 6.85 6.23
N ARG A 121 22.53 5.85 6.67
CA ARG A 121 24.00 5.93 6.66
C ARG A 121 24.58 6.01 5.25
N VAL A 122 24.09 5.21 4.32
CA VAL A 122 24.52 5.24 2.91
C VAL A 122 24.18 6.59 2.27
N LYS A 123 22.98 7.10 2.49
CA LYS A 123 22.56 8.43 2.02
C LYS A 123 23.42 9.55 2.60
N GLN A 124 23.78 9.45 3.89
CA GLN A 124 24.68 10.41 4.51
C GLN A 124 26.09 10.33 3.91
N ALA A 125 26.62 9.13 3.68
CA ALA A 125 27.93 8.94 3.06
C ALA A 125 27.99 9.47 1.61
N LEU A 126 26.89 9.38 0.85
CA LEU A 126 26.76 10.02 -0.47
C LEU A 126 26.80 11.55 -0.37
N ARG A 127 26.09 12.14 0.61
CA ARG A 127 26.10 13.59 0.85
C ARG A 127 27.49 14.10 1.27
N ASP A 128 28.18 13.31 2.07
CA ASP A 128 29.53 13.62 2.57
C ASP A 128 30.61 13.36 1.51
N GLY A 129 30.26 12.90 0.31
CA GLY A 129 31.20 12.62 -0.79
C GLY A 129 32.09 11.39 -0.57
N ARG A 130 31.81 10.57 0.45
CA ARG A 130 32.53 9.29 0.68
C ARG A 130 32.12 8.20 -0.31
N LEU A 131 30.93 8.34 -0.88
CA LEU A 131 30.42 7.49 -1.95
C LEU A 131 30.14 8.35 -3.17
N THR A 132 30.41 7.82 -4.36
CA THR A 132 30.02 8.45 -5.62
C THR A 132 28.79 7.74 -6.15
N ALA A 133 27.73 8.49 -6.46
CA ALA A 133 26.56 7.93 -7.11
C ALA A 133 26.94 7.46 -8.53
N LYS A 134 27.06 6.15 -8.71
CA LYS A 134 27.27 5.54 -10.02
C LYS A 134 25.94 5.04 -10.58
N LEU A 135 25.81 5.09 -11.90
CA LEU A 135 24.73 4.38 -12.57
C LEU A 135 25.13 2.91 -12.66
N HIS A 136 24.43 2.06 -11.91
CA HIS A 136 24.63 0.62 -12.00
C HIS A 136 23.80 0.06 -13.16
N ILE A 137 24.47 -0.44 -14.19
CA ILE A 137 23.82 -1.11 -15.33
C ILE A 137 23.59 -2.57 -14.91
N GLY A 138 22.34 -2.99 -14.79
CA GLY A 138 21.96 -4.36 -14.41
C GLY A 138 21.55 -4.51 -12.95
N ASP A 139 22.35 -4.00 -12.00
CA ASP A 139 22.07 -4.12 -10.55
C ASP A 139 21.05 -3.10 -10.01
N GLY A 140 20.50 -2.26 -10.89
CA GLY A 140 19.46 -1.27 -10.54
C GLY A 140 19.88 -0.29 -9.44
N ILE A 141 18.94 0.06 -8.57
CA ILE A 141 19.14 0.99 -7.45
C ILE A 141 20.03 0.38 -6.36
N ASP A 142 20.12 -0.96 -6.31
CA ASP A 142 20.73 -1.68 -5.19
C ASP A 142 22.26 -1.85 -5.34
N GLY A 143 22.83 -1.55 -6.51
CA GLY A 143 24.28 -1.57 -6.73
C GLY A 143 25.06 -0.59 -5.84
N VAL A 144 24.42 0.50 -5.38
CA VAL A 144 25.02 1.49 -4.48
C VAL A 144 25.39 0.87 -3.13
N TYR A 145 24.68 -0.19 -2.69
CA TYR A 145 24.98 -0.87 -1.43
C TYR A 145 26.25 -1.72 -1.53
N ALA A 146 26.56 -2.28 -2.70
CA ALA A 146 27.82 -2.98 -2.92
C ALA A 146 29.01 -2.01 -2.82
N ASP A 147 28.92 -0.86 -3.50
CA ASP A 147 29.90 0.23 -3.39
C ASP A 147 30.05 0.71 -1.94
N ALA A 148 28.95 0.81 -1.19
CA ALA A 148 28.96 1.20 0.21
C ALA A 148 29.68 0.17 1.11
N ALA A 149 29.55 -1.13 0.80
CA ALA A 149 30.28 -2.18 1.51
C ALA A 149 31.78 -2.17 1.17
N GLU A 150 32.15 -1.95 -0.09
CA GLU A 150 33.55 -1.82 -0.52
C GLU A 150 34.23 -0.61 0.12
N ALA A 151 33.50 0.51 0.25
CA ALA A 151 33.97 1.71 0.93
C ALA A 151 33.96 1.60 2.47
N GLY A 152 33.51 0.46 3.03
CA GLY A 152 33.46 0.22 4.47
C GLY A 152 32.39 1.05 5.22
N VAL A 153 31.40 1.60 4.51
CA VAL A 153 30.29 2.36 5.11
C VAL A 153 29.29 1.42 5.79
N ILE A 154 29.10 0.23 5.22
CA ILE A 154 28.23 -0.83 5.75
C ILE A 154 28.98 -2.17 5.79
N THR A 155 28.52 -3.10 6.62
CA THR A 155 29.13 -4.43 6.75
C THR A 155 28.60 -5.41 5.70
N LEU A 156 29.26 -6.56 5.53
CA LEU A 156 28.77 -7.64 4.65
C LEU A 156 27.42 -8.22 5.11
N GLN A 157 27.15 -8.23 6.41
CA GLN A 157 25.85 -8.66 6.95
C GLN A 157 24.75 -7.66 6.58
N GLU A 158 25.05 -6.36 6.70
CA GLU A 158 24.14 -5.28 6.31
C GLU A 158 23.88 -5.28 4.80
N LEU A 159 24.91 -5.55 3.98
CA LEU A 159 24.74 -5.73 2.54
C LEU A 159 23.80 -6.90 2.21
N ALA A 160 23.93 -8.02 2.91
CA ALA A 160 23.04 -9.17 2.71
C ALA A 160 21.58 -8.82 3.06
N LEU A 161 21.35 -8.03 4.12
CA LEU A 161 20.03 -7.51 4.45
C LEU A 161 19.48 -6.59 3.35
N MET A 162 20.28 -5.67 2.82
CA MET A 162 19.86 -4.79 1.71
C MET A 162 19.46 -5.57 0.46
N ARG A 163 20.22 -6.61 0.10
CA ARG A 163 19.89 -7.51 -1.01
C ARG A 163 18.58 -8.24 -0.78
N LYS A 164 18.42 -8.84 0.40
CA LYS A 164 17.18 -9.52 0.79
C LYS A 164 15.97 -8.57 0.74
N LYS A 165 16.11 -7.33 1.20
CA LYS A 165 15.07 -6.31 1.07
C LYS A 165 14.75 -6.05 -0.41
N GLY A 166 15.75 -5.90 -1.27
CA GLY A 166 15.58 -5.71 -2.71
C GLY A 166 14.80 -6.84 -3.37
N GLU A 167 15.18 -8.09 -3.09
CA GLU A 167 14.49 -9.29 -3.58
C GLU A 167 13.02 -9.34 -3.13
N LEU A 168 12.75 -9.04 -1.85
CA LEU A 168 11.39 -9.00 -1.31
C LEU A 168 10.57 -7.86 -1.90
N ARG A 169 11.17 -6.67 -2.09
CA ARG A 169 10.54 -5.53 -2.77
C ARG A 169 10.14 -5.93 -4.17
N ASP A 170 11.08 -6.48 -4.94
CA ASP A 170 10.88 -6.84 -6.35
C ASP A 170 9.79 -7.90 -6.49
N ARG A 171 9.72 -8.85 -5.55
CA ARG A 171 8.62 -9.81 -5.48
C ARG A 171 7.26 -9.17 -5.21
N VAL A 172 7.19 -8.20 -4.31
CA VAL A 172 5.93 -7.53 -3.93
C VAL A 172 5.43 -6.58 -5.03
N ILE A 173 6.32 -5.87 -5.71
CA ILE A 173 5.95 -4.96 -6.81
C ILE A 173 5.78 -5.68 -8.14
N GLY A 174 6.31 -6.90 -8.25
CA GLY A 174 6.18 -7.75 -9.42
C GLY A 174 4.71 -7.98 -9.75
N VAL A 175 4.37 -7.79 -11.02
CA VAL A 175 3.07 -8.15 -11.58
C VAL A 175 3.31 -9.37 -12.46
N ASP A 176 2.31 -10.25 -12.57
CA ASP A 176 2.36 -11.37 -13.50
C ASP A 176 2.76 -10.88 -14.90
N ASP A 177 3.95 -11.31 -15.34
CA ASP A 177 4.46 -11.01 -16.67
C ASP A 177 3.89 -12.04 -17.63
N PHE A 178 2.81 -11.65 -18.32
CA PHE A 178 2.25 -12.46 -19.38
C PHE A 178 3.02 -12.22 -20.67
N PRO A 179 3.41 -13.27 -21.41
CA PRO A 179 4.00 -13.08 -22.71
C PRO A 179 3.00 -12.32 -23.61
N TYR A 180 3.52 -11.45 -24.49
CA TYR A 180 2.70 -10.56 -25.32
C TYR A 180 1.62 -11.28 -26.13
N ASP A 181 1.86 -12.55 -26.46
CA ASP A 181 0.93 -13.39 -27.20
C ASP A 181 -0.07 -14.14 -26.31
N PHE A 182 -0.08 -13.91 -25.00
CA PHE A 182 -0.94 -14.58 -24.01
C PHE A 182 -0.91 -16.12 -24.11
N GLY A 183 0.26 -16.70 -24.48
CA GLY A 183 0.41 -18.14 -24.65
C GLY A 183 -0.22 -18.68 -25.95
N LEU A 184 -0.65 -17.81 -26.88
CA LEU A 184 -1.25 -18.21 -28.15
C LEU A 184 -0.31 -19.06 -28.99
N ARG A 185 1.01 -18.77 -29.00
CA ARG A 185 1.97 -19.62 -29.71
C ARG A 185 2.07 -21.01 -29.13
N GLU A 186 2.02 -21.10 -27.80
CA GLU A 186 2.07 -22.37 -27.08
C GLU A 186 0.81 -23.20 -27.36
N ALA A 187 -0.38 -22.58 -27.27
CA ALA A 187 -1.64 -23.23 -27.62
C ALA A 187 -1.72 -23.68 -29.09
N LEU A 188 -1.19 -22.88 -30.02
CA LEU A 188 -1.13 -23.26 -31.45
C LEU A 188 -0.16 -24.43 -31.70
N ALA A 189 0.93 -24.52 -30.92
CA ALA A 189 1.85 -25.64 -31.01
C ALA A 189 1.21 -26.94 -30.48
N GLU A 190 0.48 -26.88 -29.37
CA GLU A 190 -0.24 -28.04 -28.79
C GLU A 190 -1.31 -28.58 -29.75
N LEU A 191 -2.08 -27.71 -30.40
CA LEU A 191 -3.07 -28.11 -31.41
C LEU A 191 -2.42 -28.80 -32.62
N ALA A 192 -1.29 -28.26 -33.08
CA ALA A 192 -0.56 -28.82 -34.21
C ALA A 192 0.05 -30.20 -33.90
N ASP A 193 0.43 -30.46 -32.65
CA ASP A 193 0.95 -31.75 -32.21
C ASP A 193 -0.16 -32.78 -31.96
N GLY A 194 -1.32 -32.35 -31.45
CA GLY A 194 -2.52 -33.19 -31.35
C GLY A 194 -3.01 -33.70 -32.70
N ASP A 195 -3.04 -32.82 -33.71
CA ASP A 195 -3.40 -33.18 -35.09
C ASP A 195 -2.43 -34.20 -35.70
N ARG A 196 -1.12 -34.08 -35.41
CA ARG A 196 -0.11 -35.04 -35.88
C ARG A 196 -0.23 -36.40 -35.20
N GLN A 197 -0.58 -36.43 -33.91
CA GLN A 197 -0.79 -37.68 -33.18
C GLN A 197 -2.05 -38.41 -33.66
N GLN A 198 -3.15 -37.69 -33.90
CA GLN A 198 -4.38 -38.30 -34.47
C GLN A 198 -4.14 -38.87 -35.87
N ARG A 199 -3.42 -38.15 -36.74
CA ARG A 199 -3.07 -38.65 -38.09
C ARG A 199 -2.18 -39.89 -38.06
N ARG A 200 -1.33 -40.05 -37.05
CA ARG A 200 -0.48 -41.24 -36.87
C ARG A 200 -1.24 -42.45 -36.31
N GLN A 201 -2.35 -42.25 -35.59
CA GLN A 201 -3.18 -43.34 -35.07
C GLN A 201 -4.24 -43.83 -36.07
N ALA A 202 -4.58 -43.01 -37.07
CA ALA A 202 -5.55 -43.33 -38.11
C ALA A 202 -4.94 -43.98 -39.37
N ALA A 203 -3.62 -44.22 -39.37
CA ALA A 203 -2.86 -44.88 -40.45
C ALA A 203 -2.34 -46.24 -39.97
#